data_AF-V9CXV0-F1
#
_entry.id   AF-V9CXV0-F1
#
_cell.length_a   1.000
_cell.length_b   1.000
_cell.length_c   1.000
_cell.angle_alpha   90.00
_cell.angle_beta   90.00
_cell.angle_gamma   90.00
#
_symmetry.space_group_name_H-M   'P 1'
#
loop_
_entity.id
_entity.type
_entity.pdbx_description
1 polymer ?
#
loop_
_entity_poly.entity_id
_entity_poly.type
_entity_poly.pdbx_seq_one_letter_code
_entity_poly.pdbx_strand_id
1 'polypeptide(L)'
;SNLLYPKEDRATATLLYVCKACHATSQHDSACTYRQHLGANVQETAGTTADVASDPTVGLTSSELSCTIYSVCTLCGEALKCRSCGQ
;
A
#
# COMPACT_ATOMS: atom_id res chain seq x y z
N SER A 1 -24.55 -11.23 -4.88
CA SER A 1 -23.16 -11.06 -5.35
C SER A 1 -22.48 -12.42 -5.32
N ASN A 2 -21.80 -12.86 -6.39
CA ASN A 2 -21.16 -14.19 -6.51
C ASN A 2 -19.70 -14.04 -6.99
N LEU A 3 -18.84 -15.02 -6.71
CA LEU A 3 -17.46 -15.05 -7.20
C LEU A 3 -17.43 -15.36 -8.71
N LEU A 4 -16.66 -14.57 -9.47
CA LEU A 4 -16.46 -14.75 -10.91
C LEU A 4 -15.16 -15.50 -11.19
N TYR A 5 -15.18 -16.37 -12.20
CA TYR A 5 -14.05 -17.21 -12.58
C TYR A 5 -13.54 -16.83 -13.97
N PRO A 6 -12.22 -16.74 -14.18
CA PRO A 6 -11.65 -16.42 -15.48
C PRO A 6 -11.99 -17.50 -16.52
N LYS A 7 -12.36 -17.08 -17.73
CA LYS A 7 -12.69 -17.91 -18.89
C LYS A 7 -12.22 -17.21 -20.15
N GLU A 8 -11.51 -17.93 -21.02
CA GLU A 8 -11.14 -17.45 -22.35
C GLU A 8 -12.34 -17.50 -23.31
N ASP A 9 -12.57 -16.41 -24.05
CA ASP A 9 -13.37 -16.43 -25.28
C ASP A 9 -12.45 -16.60 -26.50
N ARG A 10 -12.51 -17.79 -27.12
CA ARG A 10 -11.64 -18.17 -28.24
C ARG A 10 -11.98 -17.46 -29.54
N ALA A 11 -13.19 -16.95 -29.71
CA ALA A 11 -13.58 -16.25 -30.94
C ALA A 11 -12.92 -14.87 -31.03
N THR A 12 -12.75 -14.21 -29.89
CA THR A 12 -12.21 -12.86 -29.79
C THR A 12 -10.81 -12.82 -29.17
N ALA A 13 -10.32 -13.96 -28.67
CA ALA A 13 -9.08 -14.07 -27.90
C ALA A 13 -9.05 -13.13 -26.67
N THR A 14 -10.19 -13.03 -25.96
CA THR A 14 -10.34 -12.14 -24.80
C THR A 14 -10.54 -12.91 -23.49
N LEU A 15 -10.14 -12.29 -22.37
CA LEU A 15 -10.39 -12.79 -21.02
C LEU A 15 -11.75 -12.29 -20.52
N LEU A 16 -12.63 -13.23 -20.18
CA LEU A 16 -13.91 -12.97 -19.52
C LEU A 16 -13.91 -13.52 -18.10
N TYR A 17 -14.79 -12.99 -17.27
CA TYR A 17 -15.07 -13.48 -15.93
C TYR A 17 -16.52 -13.95 -15.86
N VAL A 18 -16.74 -15.19 -15.41
CA VAL A 18 -18.05 -15.85 -15.45
C VAL A 18 -18.47 -16.33 -14.07
N CYS A 19 -19.72 -16.06 -13.70
CA CYS A 19 -20.32 -16.63 -12.51
C CYS A 19 -20.73 -18.09 -12.75
N LYS A 20 -20.26 -19.03 -11.92
CA LYS A 20 -20.68 -20.44 -12.01
C LYS A 20 -22.14 -20.68 -11.63
N ALA A 21 -22.72 -19.84 -10.78
CA ALA A 21 -24.08 -20.03 -10.28
C ALA A 21 -25.15 -19.55 -11.27
N CYS A 22 -24.89 -18.46 -12.00
CA CYS A 22 -25.90 -17.81 -12.85
C CYS A 22 -25.45 -17.54 -14.30
N HIS A 23 -24.23 -17.92 -14.67
CA HIS A 23 -23.68 -17.76 -16.03
C HIS A 23 -23.56 -16.31 -16.54
N ALA A 24 -23.76 -15.31 -15.67
CA ALA A 24 -23.45 -13.93 -15.99
C ALA A 24 -21.96 -13.75 -16.32
N THR A 25 -21.66 -12.92 -17.31
CA THR A 25 -20.30 -12.66 -17.82
C THR A 25 -19.94 -11.19 -17.67
N SER A 26 -18.67 -10.90 -17.42
CA SER A 26 -18.12 -9.53 -17.39
C SER A 26 -16.71 -9.50 -17.98
N GLN A 27 -16.36 -8.39 -18.63
CA GLN A 27 -15.00 -8.12 -19.10
C GLN A 27 -14.23 -7.34 -18.03
N HIS A 28 -12.91 -7.55 -17.96
CA HIS A 28 -12.04 -6.82 -17.04
C HIS A 28 -10.81 -6.30 -17.77
N ASP A 29 -10.36 -5.09 -17.43
CA ASP A 29 -9.21 -4.45 -18.08
C ASP A 29 -7.86 -5.13 -17.79
N SER A 30 -7.76 -5.86 -16.68
CA SER A 30 -6.53 -6.51 -16.26
C SER A 30 -6.52 -7.98 -16.70
N ALA A 31 -5.45 -8.38 -17.38
CA ALA A 31 -5.18 -9.78 -17.72
C ALA A 31 -4.59 -10.58 -16.53
N CYS A 32 -4.28 -9.91 -15.41
CA CYS A 32 -3.71 -10.57 -14.24
C CYS A 32 -4.79 -11.37 -13.49
N THR A 33 -4.85 -12.67 -13.72
CA THR A 33 -5.78 -13.60 -13.04
C THR A 33 -5.27 -14.06 -11.67
N TYR A 34 -3.95 -14.14 -11.52
CA TYR A 34 -3.30 -14.57 -10.28
C TYR A 34 -1.95 -13.87 -10.12
N ARG A 35 -1.65 -13.43 -8.90
CA ARG A 35 -0.34 -12.92 -8.52
C ARG A 35 0.01 -13.40 -7.12
N GLN A 36 1.10 -14.14 -7.01
CA GLN A 36 1.68 -14.48 -5.71
C GLN A 36 2.56 -13.33 -5.24
N HIS A 37 2.25 -12.77 -4.08
CA HIS A 37 3.10 -11.78 -3.41
C HIS A 37 3.85 -12.48 -2.27
N LEU A 38 5.17 -12.61 -2.40
CA LEU A 38 6.03 -13.27 -1.40
C LEU A 38 6.59 -12.30 -0.33
N GLY A 39 6.54 -10.99 -0.59
CA GLY A 39 7.04 -9.94 0.31
C GLY A 39 5.93 -9.02 0.83
N ALA A 40 6.04 -8.59 2.08
CA ALA A 40 5.04 -7.81 2.82
C ALA A 40 5.05 -6.30 2.51
N ASN A 41 5.29 -5.90 1.26
CA ASN A 41 5.29 -4.47 0.89
C ASN A 41 3.90 -3.81 1.02
N VAL A 42 2.83 -4.61 1.19
CA VAL A 42 1.45 -4.14 1.37
C VAL A 42 1.14 -3.78 2.84
N GLN A 43 2.06 -4.06 3.78
CA GLN A 43 1.82 -3.91 5.21
C GLN A 43 2.51 -2.72 5.89
N GLU A 44 3.30 -1.90 5.18
CA GLU A 44 4.00 -0.78 5.84
C GLU A 44 3.04 0.26 6.45
N THR A 45 1.80 0.33 5.95
CA THR A 45 0.74 1.24 6.48
C THR A 45 -0.60 0.52 6.65
N ALA A 46 -0.62 -0.82 6.62
CA ALA A 46 -1.86 -1.56 6.78
C ALA A 46 -2.36 -1.45 8.23
N GLY A 47 -3.57 -0.93 8.42
CA GLY A 47 -4.16 -0.78 9.74
C GLY A 47 -3.77 0.50 10.48
N THR A 48 -3.30 1.56 9.79
CA THR A 48 -3.27 2.90 10.37
C THR A 48 -4.70 3.36 10.64
N THR A 49 -5.14 3.16 11.87
CA THR A 49 -6.41 3.65 12.38
C THR A 49 -6.16 4.99 13.08
N ALA A 50 -7.18 5.85 13.15
CA ALA A 50 -7.02 7.21 13.67
C ALA A 50 -6.64 7.25 15.17
N ASP A 51 -6.90 6.17 15.90
CA ASP A 51 -6.58 5.97 17.32
C ASP A 51 -5.11 5.59 17.57
N VAL A 52 -4.32 5.25 16.54
CA VAL A 52 -2.87 5.02 16.68
C VAL A 52 -2.16 6.24 17.28
N ALA A 53 -2.65 7.46 17.00
CA ALA A 53 -2.11 8.70 17.58
C ALA A 53 -2.36 8.83 19.10
N SER A 54 -3.29 8.07 19.65
CA SER A 54 -3.63 8.07 21.09
C SER A 54 -2.90 7.00 21.90
N ASP A 55 -2.18 6.08 21.23
CA ASP A 55 -1.45 5.00 21.89
C ASP A 55 -0.07 5.51 22.36
N PRO A 56 0.17 5.62 23.68
CA PRO A 56 1.44 6.11 24.23
C PRO A 56 2.60 5.13 24.01
N THR A 57 2.35 3.90 23.56
CA THR A 57 3.36 2.86 23.30
C THR A 57 3.92 2.88 21.87
N VAL A 58 3.28 3.62 20.94
CA VAL A 58 3.69 3.75 19.53
C VAL A 58 4.97 4.58 19.36
N GLY A 59 5.52 5.11 20.45
CA GLY A 59 6.70 5.96 20.44
C GLY A 59 6.33 7.38 20.01
N LEU A 60 6.71 8.37 20.81
CA LEU A 60 6.47 9.76 20.46
C LEU A 60 7.31 10.10 19.23
N THR A 61 6.73 10.84 18.29
CA THR A 61 7.52 11.45 17.22
C THR A 61 8.60 12.31 17.87
N SER A 62 9.77 12.39 17.23
CA SER A 62 10.98 13.11 17.67
C SER A 62 10.78 14.59 18.02
N SER A 63 9.54 15.11 17.95
CA SER A 63 9.13 16.41 18.49
C SER A 63 9.30 16.51 20.01
N GLU A 64 9.15 15.42 20.76
CA GLU A 64 9.39 15.40 22.22
C GLU A 64 10.84 15.05 22.58
N LEU A 65 11.61 14.50 21.63
CA LEU A 65 13.08 14.43 21.69
C LEU A 65 13.68 15.67 21.03
N SER A 66 13.55 16.79 21.72
CA SER A 66 14.20 18.05 21.39
C SER A 66 15.64 17.84 20.84
N CYS A 67 15.80 18.10 19.54
CA CYS A 67 17.06 18.55 18.95
C CYS A 67 18.28 17.60 18.95
N THR A 68 18.14 16.27 19.01
CA THR A 68 19.34 15.37 19.00
C THR A 68 19.34 14.21 18.01
N ILE A 69 18.45 14.18 17.02
CA ILE A 69 18.54 13.18 15.96
C ILE A 69 18.97 13.86 14.67
N TYR A 70 20.28 13.78 14.42
CA TYR A 70 20.97 14.15 13.19
C TYR A 70 20.14 13.75 11.96
N SER A 71 19.39 14.70 11.41
CA SER A 71 18.77 14.54 10.10
C SER A 71 19.78 14.99 9.06
N VAL A 72 20.40 14.04 8.36
CA VAL A 72 21.28 14.34 7.22
C VAL A 72 20.47 14.29 5.93
N CYS A 73 20.82 15.14 4.97
CA CYS A 73 20.23 15.13 3.65
C CYS A 73 20.61 13.80 2.96
N THR A 74 19.63 13.01 2.56
CA THR A 74 19.88 11.71 1.89
C THR A 74 20.45 11.85 0.48
N LEU A 75 20.48 13.07 -0.08
CA LEU A 75 21.05 13.35 -1.39
C LEU A 75 22.51 13.83 -1.34
N CYS A 76 22.90 14.63 -0.34
CA CYS A 76 24.25 15.21 -0.24
C CYS A 76 24.99 14.91 1.06
N GLY A 77 24.36 14.26 2.03
CA GLY A 77 24.97 13.86 3.31
C GLY A 77 25.11 14.99 4.34
N GLU A 78 24.80 16.24 3.99
CA GLU A 78 24.92 17.39 4.89
C GLU A 78 23.83 17.44 5.96
N ALA A 79 24.16 17.99 7.13
CA ALA A 79 23.21 18.12 8.24
C ALA A 79 22.08 19.10 7.89
N LEU A 80 20.83 18.65 8.03
CA LEU A 80 19.64 19.48 7.91
C LEU A 80 19.43 20.24 9.22
N LYS A 81 19.41 21.57 9.12
CA LYS A 81 19.12 22.46 10.25
C LYS A 81 17.64 22.77 10.31
N CYS A 82 17.09 22.88 11.52
CA CYS A 82 15.71 23.30 11.70
C CYS A 82 15.52 24.74 11.18
N ARG A 83 14.51 24.95 10.32
CA ARG A 83 14.22 26.29 9.76
C ARG A 83 13.79 27.31 10.82
N SER A 84 13.23 26.85 11.93
CA SER A 84 12.68 27.74 12.98
C SER A 84 13.69 28.12 14.05
N CYS A 85 14.61 27.22 14.45
CA CYS A 85 15.62 27.51 15.47
C CYS A 85 17.07 27.53 14.95
N GLY A 86 17.31 27.13 13.69
CA GLY A 86 18.63 27.21 13.04
C GLY A 86 19.68 26.23 13.54
N GLN A 87 19.31 25.33 14.46
CA GLN A 87 20.12 24.20 14.91
C GLN A 87 19.69 22.91 14.22
#